data_AF-A0A960K943-F1
#
_entry.id   AF-A0A960K943-F1
#
_cell.length_a   1.000
_cell.length_b   1.000
_cell.length_c   1.000
_cell.angle_alpha   90.00
_cell.angle_beta   90.00
_cell.angle_gamma   90.00
#
_symmetry.space_group_name_H-M   'P 1'
#
loop_
_entity.id
_entity.type
_entity.pdbx_description
1 polymer ?
#
loop_
_entity_poly.entity_id
_entity_poly.type
_entity_poly.pdbx_seq_one_letter_code
_entity_poly.pdbx_strand_id
1 'polypeptide(L)' 'MANEPAAGFTPPPYPYDRLAPLKASAQASPGGLVDLSIGTPFDPPPALVEAALADVGAARSYPPSVGTPAYREAA' A
#
# COMPACT_ATOMS: atom_id res chain seq x y z
N MET A 1 4.28 -45.00 8.08
CA MET A 1 3.73 -43.90 8.91
C MET A 1 3.83 -42.64 8.08
N ALA A 2 2.71 -42.12 7.58
CA ALA A 2 2.71 -40.93 6.73
C ALA A 2 2.97 -39.69 7.61
N ASN A 3 3.89 -38.84 7.18
CA ASN A 3 4.22 -37.58 7.85
C ASN A 3 3.10 -36.57 7.57
N GLU A 4 2.35 -36.14 8.59
CA GLU A 4 1.41 -35.02 8.43
C GLU A 4 2.18 -33.73 8.08
N PRO A 5 1.70 -32.94 7.11
CA PRO A 5 2.38 -31.69 6.77
C PRO A 5 2.32 -30.75 7.97
N ALA A 6 3.48 -30.23 8.37
CA ALA A 6 3.57 -29.22 9.42
C ALA A 6 2.76 -27.98 9.02
N ALA A 7 1.94 -27.49 9.95
CA ALA A 7 1.18 -26.25 9.74
C ALA A 7 2.14 -25.09 9.41
N GLY A 8 1.83 -24.34 8.36
CA GLY A 8 2.61 -23.18 7.94
C GLY A 8 2.53 -22.01 8.92
N PHE A 9 3.33 -20.96 8.67
CA PHE A 9 3.30 -19.74 9.48
C PHE A 9 1.97 -18.99 9.32
N THR A 10 1.37 -18.61 10.46
CA THR A 10 0.21 -17.72 10.51
C THR A 10 0.66 -16.33 10.98
N PRO A 11 0.61 -15.30 10.12
CA PRO A 11 0.96 -13.95 10.53
C PRO A 11 -0.05 -13.39 11.54
N PRO A 12 0.36 -12.45 12.40
CA PRO A 12 -0.57 -11.68 13.23
C PRO A 12 -1.49 -10.82 12.35
N PRO A 13 -2.67 -10.41 12.87
CA PRO A 13 -3.54 -9.46 12.18
C PRO A 13 -2.84 -8.10 11.99
N TYR A 14 -3.17 -7.38 10.93
CA TYR A 14 -2.59 -6.06 10.69
C TYR A 14 -2.98 -5.09 11.81
N PRO A 15 -2.14 -4.09 12.13
CA PRO A 15 -2.43 -3.13 13.20
C PRO A 15 -3.79 -2.43 13.07
N TYR A 16 -4.18 -2.02 11.86
CA TYR A 16 -5.45 -1.32 11.62
C TYR A 16 -6.68 -2.25 11.65
N ASP A 17 -6.51 -3.56 11.45
CA ASP A 17 -7.63 -4.53 11.58
C ASP A 17 -8.16 -4.55 13.02
N ARG A 18 -7.28 -4.30 13.99
CA ARG A 18 -7.63 -4.20 15.41
C ARG A 18 -8.54 -3.02 15.72
N LEU A 19 -8.64 -2.05 14.82
CA LEU A 19 -9.47 -0.85 15.00
C LEU A 19 -10.90 -1.05 14.52
N ALA A 20 -11.22 -2.13 13.79
CA ALA A 20 -12.56 -2.36 13.26
C ALA A 20 -13.69 -2.27 14.32
N PRO A 21 -13.55 -2.86 15.53
CA PRO A 21 -14.57 -2.71 16.58
C PRO A 21 -14.72 -1.26 17.06
N LEU A 22 -13.62 -0.50 17.11
CA LEU A 22 -13.63 0.89 17.55
C LEU A 22 -14.25 1.81 16.49
N LYS A 23 -13.99 1.55 15.21
CA LYS A 23 -14.60 2.27 14.09
C LYS A 23 -16.13 2.17 14.12
N ALA A 24 -16.66 0.98 14.39
CA ALA A 24 -18.12 0.77 14.49
C ALA A 24 -18.75 1.63 15.60
N SER A 25 -18.14 1.68 16.79
CA SER A 25 -18.61 2.50 17.90
C SER A 25 -18.50 4.00 17.62
N ALA A 26 -17.38 4.44 17.03
CA ALA A 26 -17.16 5.84 16.70
C ALA A 26 -18.14 6.34 15.62
N GLN A 27 -18.44 5.51 14.61
CA GLN A 27 -19.38 5.84 13.54
C GLN A 27 -20.80 6.12 14.06
N ALA A 28 -21.19 5.47 15.17
CA ALA A 28 -22.50 5.67 15.80
C ALA A 28 -22.61 6.98 16.60
N SER A 29 -21.52 7.72 16.80
CA SER A 29 -21.53 8.98 17.54
C SER A 29 -22.15 10.11 16.71
N PRO A 30 -22.85 11.08 17.32
CA PRO A 30 -23.30 12.28 16.61
C PRO A 30 -22.14 13.00 15.94
N GLY A 31 -22.20 13.18 14.61
CA GLY A 31 -21.12 13.74 13.80
C GLY A 31 -20.21 12.70 13.12
N GLY A 32 -20.33 11.42 13.48
CA GLY A 32 -19.60 10.31 12.86
C GLY A 32 -18.13 10.21 13.28
N LEU A 33 -17.38 9.36 12.56
CA LEU A 33 -15.95 9.11 12.80
C LEU A 33 -15.08 10.08 11.98
N VAL A 34 -14.07 10.67 12.63
CA VAL A 34 -12.90 11.26 11.95
C VAL A 34 -11.83 10.17 11.83
N ASP A 35 -11.66 9.60 10.64
CA ASP A 35 -10.76 8.47 10.43
C ASP A 35 -9.32 8.93 10.16
N LEU A 36 -8.49 8.92 11.22
CA LEU A 36 -7.04 9.15 11.16
C LEU A 36 -6.25 7.84 11.37
N SER A 37 -6.86 6.69 11.09
CA SER A 37 -6.25 5.38 11.38
C SER A 37 -5.28 4.87 10.31
N ILE A 38 -5.36 5.41 9.09
CA ILE A 38 -4.51 5.03 7.97
C ILE A 38 -3.92 6.30 7.35
N GLY A 39 -2.59 6.35 7.26
CA GLY A 39 -1.85 7.48 6.68
C GLY A 39 -1.80 7.47 5.15
N THR A 40 -2.90 7.13 4.48
CA THR A 40 -2.97 7.20 3.02
C THR A 40 -3.11 8.66 2.59
N PRO A 41 -2.21 9.20 1.76
CA PRO A 41 -2.37 10.55 1.23
C PRO A 41 -3.63 10.63 0.34
N PHE A 42 -4.35 11.75 0.43
CA PHE A 42 -5.57 11.98 -0.35
C PHE A 42 -5.36 12.93 -1.55
N ASP A 43 -4.25 13.65 -1.56
CA ASP A 43 -3.93 14.57 -2.65
C ASP A 43 -3.62 13.80 -3.95
N PRO A 44 -4.00 14.34 -5.12
CA PRO A 44 -3.66 13.71 -6.38
C PRO A 44 -2.14 13.69 -6.60
N PRO A 45 -1.62 12.70 -7.36
CA PRO A 45 -0.23 12.72 -7.79
C PRO A 45 0.10 14.00 -8.57
N PRO A 46 1.36 14.48 -8.55
CA PRO A 46 1.77 15.62 -9.37
C PRO A 46 1.55 15.33 -10.86
N ALA A 47 1.01 16.30 -11.61
CA ALA A 47 0.67 16.13 -13.03
C ALA A 47 1.86 15.70 -13.92
N LEU A 48 3.09 16.11 -13.57
CA LEU A 48 4.32 15.67 -14.25
C LEU A 48 4.49 14.15 -14.17
N VAL A 49 4.18 13.56 -13.01
CA VAL A 49 4.31 12.11 -12.78
C VAL A 49 3.24 11.36 -13.58
N GLU A 50 1.99 11.86 -13.57
CA GLU A 50 0.91 11.27 -14.38
C GLU A 50 1.25 11.28 -15.87
N ALA A 51 1.76 12.41 -16.38
CA ALA A 51 2.16 12.55 -17.77
C ALA A 51 3.33 11.61 -18.15
N ALA A 52 4.32 11.46 -17.27
CA ALA A 52 5.46 10.56 -17.50
C ALA A 52 5.03 9.09 -17.51
N LEU A 53 4.10 8.69 -16.64
CA LEU A 53 3.58 7.32 -16.59
C LEU A 53 2.63 6.98 -17.75
N ALA A 54 2.01 7.99 -18.36
CA ALA A 54 1.16 7.81 -19.53
C ALA A 54 1.95 7.51 -20.83
N ASP A 55 3.28 7.68 -20.83
CA ASP A 55 4.12 7.41 -21.99
C ASP A 55 4.32 5.90 -22.23
N VAL A 56 3.64 5.37 -23.25
CA VAL A 56 3.72 3.97 -23.71
C VAL A 56 5.13 3.58 -24.19
N GLY A 57 5.98 4.55 -24.52
CA GLY A 57 7.38 4.34 -24.88
C GLY A 57 8.26 3.93 -23.70
N ALA A 58 7.94 4.38 -22.48
CA ALA A 58 8.79 4.24 -21.30
C ALA A 58 8.87 2.80 -20.76
N ALA A 59 7.86 1.96 -21.00
CA ALA A 59 7.73 0.64 -20.37
C ALA A 59 8.23 -0.55 -21.22
N ARG A 60 8.94 -0.29 -22.33
CA ARG A 60 9.16 -1.31 -23.38
C ARG A 60 10.26 -2.34 -23.07
N SER A 61 11.03 -2.19 -22.00
CA SER A 61 12.11 -3.10 -21.64
C SER A 61 12.02 -3.57 -20.18
N TYR A 62 12.61 -4.74 -19.91
CA TYR A 62 12.71 -5.25 -18.55
C TYR A 62 13.69 -4.39 -17.75
N PRO A 63 13.27 -3.76 -16.64
CA PRO A 63 14.14 -2.86 -15.89
C PRO A 63 15.25 -3.64 -15.18
N PRO A 64 16.44 -3.05 -15.01
CA PRO A 64 17.50 -3.65 -14.19
C PRO A 64 17.02 -3.83 -12.74
N SER A 65 17.41 -4.93 -12.09
CA SER A 65 17.09 -5.19 -10.68
C SER A 65 17.60 -4.12 -9.72
N VAL A 66 18.68 -3.44 -10.09
CA VAL A 66 19.28 -2.33 -9.33
C VAL A 66 18.65 -0.96 -9.63
N GLY A 67 17.69 -0.89 -10.55
CA GLY A 67 17.14 0.36 -11.07
C GLY A 67 17.95 0.98 -12.21
N THR A 68 17.39 1.99 -12.87
CA THR A 68 18.07 2.72 -13.96
C THR A 68 19.10 3.71 -13.41
N PRO A 69 20.17 4.04 -14.15
CA PRO A 69 21.13 5.08 -13.74
C PRO A 69 20.43 6.42 -13.46
N ALA A 70 19.55 6.84 -14.38
CA ALA A 70 18.77 8.07 -14.24
C ALA A 70 17.96 8.13 -12.93
N TYR A 71 17.35 7.02 -12.50
CA TYR A 71 16.63 6.98 -11.23
C TYR A 71 17.56 7.07 -10.00
N ARG A 72 18.70 6.39 -10.06
CA ARG A 72 19.66 6.33 -8.95
C ARG A 72 20.42 7.63 -8.71
N GLU A 73 20.58 8.43 -9.75
CA GLU A 73 21.37 9.68 -9.74
C GLU A 73 20.50 10.94 -9.61
N ALA A 74 19.17 10.81 -9.57
CA ALA A 74 18.23 11.94 -9.56
C ALA A 74 18.07 12.66 -8.21
N ALA A 75 18.73 12.18 -7.15
CA ALA A 75 18.66 12.73 -5.79
C ALA A 75 19.62 13.90 -5.57
#